data_AF-A0A397KVL5-F1
#
_entry.id   AF-A0A397KVL5-F1
#
_cell.length_a   1.000
_cell.length_b   1.000
_cell.length_c   1.000
_cell.angle_alpha   90.00
_cell.angle_beta   90.00
_cell.angle_gamma   90.00
#
_symmetry.space_group_name_H-M   'P 1'
#
loop_
_entity.id
_entity.type
_entity.pdbx_description
1 polymer ?
#
loop_
_entity_poly.entity_id
_entity_poly.type
_entity_poly.pdbx_seq_one_letter_code
_entity_poly.pdbx_strand_id
1 'polypeptide(L)'
;ALSKAGGKAFSNMAVGYNNVDVEAANKYGIAVGNTPGVLTETTAELAASLSLAAARRIVEADGFMRAGLYEGWLPHLFVGNLLKGQTVGVIGAGRIAYGQFLKANGEQPVTWKRASSMEEVLREADLISLHPVLDKTTYHL
;
A
#
# COMPACT_ATOMS: atom_id res chain seq x y z
N ALA A 1 -29.73 14.76 3.95
CA ALA A 1 -29.40 16.21 3.86
C ALA A 1 -29.20 16.65 2.42
N LEU A 2 -28.29 16.01 1.67
CA LEU A 2 -27.96 16.36 0.27
C LEU A 2 -29.19 16.53 -0.65
N SER A 3 -30.09 15.54 -0.69
CA SER A 3 -31.33 15.61 -1.50
C SER A 3 -32.24 16.79 -1.10
N LYS A 4 -32.41 17.05 0.20
CA LYS A 4 -33.22 18.19 0.70
C LYS A 4 -32.61 19.55 0.32
N ALA A 5 -31.30 19.62 0.14
CA ALA A 5 -30.59 20.80 -0.33
C ALA A 5 -30.58 20.95 -1.87
N GLY A 6 -31.30 20.07 -2.60
CA GLY A 6 -31.33 20.08 -4.07
C GLY A 6 -30.17 19.36 -4.74
N GLY A 7 -29.31 18.68 -3.96
CA GLY A 7 -28.21 17.88 -4.51
C GLY A 7 -28.74 16.66 -5.25
N LYS A 8 -28.13 16.36 -6.40
CA LYS A 8 -28.54 15.24 -7.30
C LYS A 8 -27.43 14.21 -7.54
N ALA A 9 -26.20 14.55 -7.17
CA ALA A 9 -25.04 13.68 -7.33
C ALA A 9 -24.05 13.88 -6.18
N PHE A 10 -23.31 12.81 -5.87
CA PHE A 10 -22.17 12.79 -4.97
C PHE A 10 -20.95 12.27 -5.73
N SER A 11 -19.96 13.13 -5.96
CA SER A 11 -18.71 12.75 -6.61
C SER A 11 -17.65 12.52 -5.54
N ASN A 12 -17.31 11.25 -5.31
CA ASN A 12 -16.29 10.86 -4.35
C ASN A 12 -14.90 11.09 -4.94
N MET A 13 -14.11 11.93 -4.27
CA MET A 13 -12.70 12.15 -4.63
C MET A 13 -11.81 11.05 -4.04
N ALA A 14 -12.14 9.79 -4.32
CA ALA A 14 -11.39 8.61 -3.92
C ALA A 14 -11.78 7.41 -4.81
N VAL A 15 -10.95 6.37 -4.82
CA VAL A 15 -11.25 5.10 -5.51
C VAL A 15 -12.21 4.25 -4.67
N GLY A 16 -11.84 3.98 -3.41
CA GLY A 16 -12.68 3.26 -2.46
C GLY A 16 -13.89 4.10 -2.07
N TYR A 17 -15.03 3.44 -1.85
CA TYR A 17 -16.31 4.09 -1.57
C TYR A 17 -17.00 3.50 -0.32
N ASN A 18 -16.26 2.81 0.56
CA ASN A 18 -16.78 2.29 1.84
C ASN A 18 -17.29 3.39 2.77
N ASN A 19 -16.89 4.64 2.54
CA ASN A 19 -17.37 5.84 3.22
C ASN A 19 -18.73 6.35 2.70
N VAL A 20 -19.29 5.73 1.65
CA VAL A 20 -20.55 6.13 1.02
C VAL A 20 -21.60 5.03 1.18
N ASP A 21 -22.75 5.37 1.76
CA ASP A 21 -23.92 4.51 1.77
C ASP A 21 -24.61 4.55 0.39
N VAL A 22 -24.20 3.62 -0.48
CA VAL A 22 -24.69 3.50 -1.86
C VAL A 22 -26.18 3.12 -1.90
N GLU A 23 -26.65 2.30 -0.94
CA GLU A 23 -28.06 1.90 -0.88
C GLU A 23 -28.96 3.09 -0.54
N ALA A 24 -28.55 3.89 0.45
CA ALA A 24 -29.25 5.14 0.77
C ALA A 24 -29.20 6.12 -0.40
N ALA A 25 -28.05 6.30 -1.05
CA ALA A 25 -27.94 7.19 -2.22
C ALA A 25 -28.90 6.78 -3.35
N ASN A 26 -28.98 5.48 -3.66
CA ASN A 26 -29.93 4.93 -4.62
C ASN A 26 -31.38 5.19 -4.21
N LYS A 27 -31.74 4.96 -2.95
CA LYS A 27 -33.10 5.22 -2.42
C LYS A 27 -33.54 6.68 -2.58
N TYR A 28 -32.61 7.62 -2.51
CA TYR A 28 -32.88 9.05 -2.66
C TYR A 28 -32.61 9.59 -4.07
N GLY A 29 -32.32 8.74 -5.06
CA GLY A 29 -32.07 9.15 -6.44
C GLY A 29 -30.81 10.00 -6.61
N ILE A 30 -29.80 9.79 -5.77
CA ILE A 30 -28.53 10.50 -5.81
C ILE A 30 -27.51 9.64 -6.56
N ALA A 31 -27.03 10.12 -7.71
CA ALA A 31 -25.97 9.44 -8.44
C ALA A 31 -24.64 9.49 -7.66
N VAL A 32 -23.93 8.36 -7.58
CA VAL A 32 -22.62 8.28 -6.91
C VAL A 32 -21.53 8.00 -7.96
N GLY A 33 -20.47 8.81 -7.95
CA GLY A 33 -19.26 8.59 -8.74
C GLY A 33 -18.02 8.46 -7.86
N ASN A 34 -16.96 7.88 -8.42
CA ASN A 34 -15.64 7.74 -7.79
C ASN A 34 -14.53 7.91 -8.84
N THR A 35 -13.25 7.82 -8.45
CA THR A 35 -12.10 8.10 -9.34
C THR A 35 -11.18 6.88 -9.54
N PRO A 36 -11.64 5.78 -10.17
CA PRO A 36 -10.85 4.57 -10.35
C PRO A 36 -9.65 4.79 -11.28
N GLY A 37 -8.52 4.13 -10.97
CA GLY A 37 -7.35 4.04 -11.85
C GLY A 37 -6.32 5.16 -11.72
N VAL A 38 -6.67 6.34 -11.20
CA VAL A 38 -5.80 7.53 -11.22
C VAL A 38 -4.68 7.56 -10.16
N LEU A 39 -4.62 6.56 -9.27
CA LEU A 39 -3.70 6.52 -8.11
C LEU A 39 -2.86 5.24 -8.06
N THR A 40 -2.97 4.38 -9.09
CA THR A 40 -2.46 3.01 -9.05
C THR A 40 -0.95 2.99 -8.90
N GLU A 41 -0.27 3.76 -9.74
CA GLU A 41 1.18 3.88 -9.82
C GLU A 41 1.73 4.58 -8.57
N THR A 42 1.15 5.71 -8.18
CA THR A 42 1.56 6.47 -6.99
C THR A 42 1.41 5.65 -5.70
N THR A 43 0.37 4.81 -5.61
CA THR A 43 0.20 3.92 -4.45
C THR A 43 1.27 2.83 -4.41
N ALA A 44 1.63 2.27 -5.58
CA ALA A 44 2.69 1.27 -5.69
C ALA A 44 4.08 1.86 -5.36
N GLU A 45 4.36 3.07 -5.85
CA GLU A 45 5.57 3.85 -5.52
C GLU A 45 5.74 4.05 -4.01
N LEU A 46 4.68 4.49 -3.35
CA LEU A 46 4.71 4.76 -1.92
C LEU A 46 4.89 3.46 -1.11
N ALA A 47 4.18 2.40 -1.49
CA ALA A 47 4.36 1.10 -0.85
C ALA A 47 5.81 0.62 -0.95
N ALA A 48 6.44 0.71 -2.13
CA ALA A 48 7.83 0.27 -2.33
C ALA A 48 8.81 1.15 -1.54
N SER A 49 8.54 2.45 -1.49
CA SER A 49 9.30 3.40 -0.68
C SER A 49 9.23 3.06 0.81
N LEU A 50 8.05 2.71 1.33
CA LEU A 50 7.87 2.29 2.72
C LEU A 50 8.62 0.98 3.02
N SER A 51 8.61 0.02 2.10
CA SER A 51 9.36 -1.23 2.24
C SER A 51 10.87 -0.99 2.31
N LEU A 52 11.41 -0.12 1.44
CA LEU A 52 12.82 0.28 1.50
C LEU A 52 13.15 1.06 2.78
N ALA A 53 12.27 1.98 3.18
CA ALA A 53 12.45 2.78 4.39
C ALA A 53 12.52 1.90 5.65
N ALA A 54 11.65 0.90 5.75
CA ALA A 54 11.65 -0.08 6.83
C ALA A 54 12.91 -0.96 6.79
N ALA A 55 13.21 -1.56 5.63
CA ALA A 55 14.35 -2.46 5.48
C ALA A 55 15.70 -1.77 5.80
N ARG A 56 15.82 -0.48 5.44
CA ARG A 56 17.06 0.31 5.59
C ARG A 56 17.06 1.28 6.77
N ARG A 57 16.06 1.18 7.66
CA ARG A 57 15.93 2.01 8.88
C ARG A 57 16.05 3.51 8.60
N ILE A 58 15.51 3.97 7.48
CA ILE A 58 15.71 5.34 6.97
C ILE A 58 15.16 6.38 7.95
N VAL A 59 13.95 6.16 8.48
CA VAL A 59 13.29 7.12 9.38
C VAL A 59 14.03 7.24 10.71
N GLU A 60 14.51 6.11 11.23
CA GLU A 60 15.33 6.10 12.46
C GLU A 60 16.65 6.86 12.26
N ALA A 61 17.31 6.63 11.12
CA ALA A 61 18.56 7.29 10.77
C ALA A 61 18.39 8.81 10.57
N ASP A 62 17.31 9.25 9.92
CA ASP A 62 16.98 10.68 9.79
C ASP A 62 16.76 11.33 11.16
N GLY A 63 15.97 10.69 12.03
CA GLY A 63 15.74 11.18 13.39
C GLY A 63 17.03 11.29 14.20
N PHE A 64 17.89 10.27 14.15
CA PHE A 64 19.19 10.26 14.81
C PHE A 64 20.12 11.37 14.31
N MET A 65 20.17 11.61 13.00
CA MET A 65 20.97 12.67 12.41
C MET A 65 20.48 14.05 12.84
N ARG A 66 19.16 14.29 12.78
CA ARG A 66 18.55 15.57 13.20
C ARG A 66 18.72 15.85 14.69
N ALA A 67 18.83 14.80 15.51
CA ALA A 67 19.10 14.91 16.94
C ALA A 67 20.57 15.27 17.27
N GLY A 68 21.46 15.36 16.27
CA GLY A 68 22.87 15.69 16.47
C GLY A 68 23.68 14.56 17.12
N LEU A 69 23.18 13.32 17.08
CA LEU A 69 23.82 12.17 17.72
C LEU A 69 24.89 11.51 16.85
N TYR A 70 25.05 11.95 15.59
CA TYR A 70 26.05 11.40 14.69
C TYR A 70 27.44 11.97 14.98
N GLU A 71 28.28 11.17 15.61
CA GLU A 71 29.69 11.50 15.89
C GLU A 71 30.67 10.91 14.87
N GLY A 72 30.20 10.02 14.00
CA GLY A 72 31.02 9.35 13.00
C GLY A 72 30.46 8.00 12.56
N TRP A 73 31.11 7.40 11.56
CA TRP A 73 30.73 6.07 11.09
C TRP A 73 31.07 4.99 12.12
N LEU A 74 30.14 4.05 12.34
CA LEU A 74 30.38 2.83 13.11
C LEU A 74 29.92 1.60 12.30
N PRO A 75 30.61 0.44 12.41
CA PRO A 75 30.29 -0.75 11.62
C PRO A 75 28.85 -1.26 11.76
N HIS A 76 28.19 -0.98 12.88
CA HIS A 76 26.85 -1.47 13.21
C HIS A 76 25.78 -0.37 13.24
N LEU A 77 26.14 0.88 12.93
CA LEU A 77 25.20 2.00 12.95
C LEU A 77 24.18 1.86 11.80
N PHE A 78 22.91 1.67 12.15
CA PHE A 78 21.79 1.46 11.22
C PHE A 78 22.01 0.38 10.16
N VAL A 79 22.73 -0.71 10.49
CA VAL A 79 22.73 -1.91 9.64
C VAL A 79 21.29 -2.42 9.56
N GLY A 80 20.78 -2.50 8.33
CA GLY A 80 19.43 -2.95 8.01
C GLY A 80 19.44 -4.22 7.18
N ASN A 81 18.28 -4.58 6.64
CA ASN A 81 18.11 -5.76 5.80
C ASN A 81 18.31 -5.41 4.33
N LEU A 82 19.02 -6.28 3.61
CA LEU A 82 19.13 -6.20 2.16
C LEU A 82 17.91 -6.88 1.53
N LEU A 83 17.14 -6.14 0.72
CA LEU A 83 15.97 -6.71 0.01
C LEU A 83 16.36 -7.61 -1.16
N LYS A 84 17.58 -7.46 -1.70
CA LYS A 84 18.04 -8.29 -2.82
C LYS A 84 18.09 -9.76 -2.41
N GLY A 85 17.36 -10.60 -3.14
CA GLY A 85 17.27 -12.03 -2.88
C GLY A 85 16.22 -12.43 -1.85
N GLN A 86 15.51 -11.46 -1.25
CA GLN A 86 14.38 -11.74 -0.36
C GLN A 86 13.08 -12.00 -1.12
N THR A 87 12.18 -12.72 -0.47
CA THR A 87 10.84 -13.03 -0.98
C THR A 87 9.84 -11.97 -0.54
N VAL A 88 9.22 -11.29 -1.50
CA VAL A 88 8.13 -10.35 -1.24
C VAL A 88 6.79 -11.05 -1.42
N GLY A 89 6.04 -11.18 -0.33
CA GLY A 89 4.65 -11.58 -0.31
C GLY A 89 3.71 -10.42 -0.59
N VAL A 90 2.80 -10.57 -1.57
CA VAL A 90 1.77 -9.57 -1.87
C VAL A 90 0.39 -10.15 -1.62
N ILE A 91 -0.36 -9.54 -0.71
CA ILE A 91 -1.73 -9.93 -0.36
C ILE A 91 -2.70 -8.94 -0.98
N GLY A 92 -3.65 -9.42 -1.78
CA GLY A 92 -4.58 -8.54 -2.50
C GLY A 92 -3.99 -7.97 -3.79
N ALA A 93 -3.58 -8.83 -4.72
CA ALA A 93 -3.02 -8.45 -6.02
C ALA A 93 -4.07 -7.89 -7.00
N GLY A 94 -4.70 -6.76 -6.63
CA GLY A 94 -5.55 -5.95 -7.50
C GLY A 94 -4.73 -5.16 -8.52
N ARG A 95 -5.23 -3.98 -8.93
CA ARG A 95 -4.55 -3.14 -9.94
C ARG A 95 -3.22 -2.56 -9.44
N ILE A 96 -2.99 -2.49 -8.13
CA ILE A 96 -1.76 -1.96 -7.52
C ILE A 96 -0.62 -2.93 -7.83
N ALA A 97 0.21 -2.59 -8.82
CA ALA A 97 1.21 -3.48 -9.37
C ALA A 97 2.58 -3.32 -8.66
N TYR A 98 2.61 -3.55 -7.35
CA TYR A 98 3.82 -3.45 -6.51
C TYR A 98 5.03 -4.19 -7.10
N GLY A 99 4.83 -5.43 -7.57
CA GLY A 99 5.88 -6.22 -8.22
C GLY A 99 6.33 -5.68 -9.58
N GLN A 100 5.46 -5.01 -10.33
CA GLN A 100 5.83 -4.41 -11.62
C GLN A 100 6.62 -3.11 -11.41
N PHE A 101 6.26 -2.32 -10.40
CA PHE A 101 7.00 -1.12 -10.02
C PHE A 101 8.47 -1.44 -9.67
N LEU A 102 8.70 -2.47 -8.84
CA LEU A 102 10.07 -2.88 -8.47
C LEU A 102 10.88 -3.33 -9.69
N LYS A 103 10.27 -4.09 -10.59
CA LYS A 103 10.91 -4.54 -11.84
C LYS A 103 11.25 -3.38 -12.79
N ALA A 104 10.38 -2.36 -12.88
CA ALA A 104 10.59 -1.21 -13.75
C ALA A 104 11.77 -0.32 -13.32
N ASN A 105 12.20 -0.40 -12.06
CA ASN A 105 13.28 0.43 -11.50
C ASN A 105 14.65 -0.27 -11.47
N GLY A 106 14.85 -1.33 -12.27
CA GLY A 106 16.18 -1.93 -12.49
C GLY A 106 16.67 -2.84 -11.37
N GLU A 107 15.84 -3.12 -10.35
CA GLU A 107 16.09 -4.21 -9.42
C GLU A 107 15.94 -5.55 -10.15
N GLN A 108 16.77 -6.54 -9.80
CA GLN A 108 16.60 -7.93 -10.26
C GLN A 108 15.14 -8.32 -10.06
N PRO A 109 14.47 -9.02 -11.01
CA PRO A 109 13.05 -9.32 -10.89
C PRO A 109 12.82 -9.99 -9.54
N VAL A 110 12.12 -9.29 -8.66
CA VAL A 110 11.62 -9.90 -7.42
C VAL A 110 10.80 -11.09 -7.88
N THR A 111 11.29 -12.30 -7.61
CA THR A 111 10.58 -13.53 -7.94
C THR A 111 9.31 -13.52 -7.10
N TRP A 112 8.21 -13.11 -7.71
CA TRP A 112 6.91 -13.14 -7.08
C TRP A 112 6.17 -14.35 -7.61
N LYS A 113 5.80 -15.24 -6.70
CA LYS A 113 4.89 -16.35 -6.96
C LYS A 113 3.53 -15.96 -6.41
N ARG A 114 2.47 -16.15 -7.20
CA ARG A 114 1.13 -16.07 -6.65
C ARG A 114 0.95 -17.25 -5.70
N ALA A 115 0.92 -16.96 -4.40
CA ALA A 115 0.64 -17.96 -3.40
C ALA A 115 -0.78 -18.53 -3.58
N SER A 116 -0.95 -19.79 -3.22
CA SER A 116 -2.22 -20.52 -3.25
C SER A 116 -3.11 -20.18 -2.04
N SER A 117 -2.51 -19.68 -0.95
CA SER A 117 -3.18 -19.31 0.30
C SER A 117 -2.46 -18.18 1.02
N MET A 118 -3.13 -17.56 1.99
CA MET A 118 -2.53 -16.55 2.87
C MET A 118 -1.39 -17.15 3.69
N GLU A 119 -1.61 -18.36 4.20
CA GLU A 119 -0.69 -19.09 5.07
C GLU A 119 0.64 -19.40 4.36
N GLU A 120 0.59 -19.66 3.05
CA GLU A 120 1.79 -19.80 2.22
C GLU A 120 2.57 -18.48 2.17
N VAL A 121 1.89 -17.34 1.95
CA VAL A 121 2.54 -16.01 1.95
C VAL A 121 3.21 -15.74 3.29
N LEU A 122 2.49 -15.94 4.39
CA LEU A 122 2.99 -15.69 5.75
C LEU A 122 4.19 -16.57 6.11
N ARG A 123 4.30 -17.77 5.52
CA ARG A 123 5.38 -18.71 5.78
C ARG A 123 6.65 -18.41 4.97
N GLU A 124 6.49 -17.96 3.72
CA GLU A 124 7.59 -17.87 2.77
C GLU A 124 8.15 -16.45 2.61
N ALA A 125 7.35 -15.42 2.93
CA ALA A 125 7.74 -14.04 2.68
C ALA A 125 8.66 -13.48 3.78
N ASP A 126 9.75 -12.84 3.35
CA ASP A 126 10.61 -12.02 4.22
C ASP A 126 10.02 -10.61 4.42
N LEU A 127 9.22 -10.16 3.44
CA LEU A 127 8.50 -8.89 3.46
C LEU A 127 7.10 -9.09 2.92
N ILE A 128 6.10 -8.54 3.62
CA ILE A 128 4.70 -8.65 3.24
C ILE A 128 4.12 -7.26 2.96
N SER A 129 3.53 -7.09 1.79
CA SER A 129 2.78 -5.88 1.41
C SER A 129 1.29 -6.20 1.26
N LEU A 130 0.46 -5.43 1.98
CA LEU A 130 -1.00 -5.57 1.99
C LEU A 130 -1.64 -4.58 1.01
N HIS A 131 -2.35 -5.11 0.03
CA HIS A 131 -3.19 -4.38 -0.92
C HIS A 131 -4.63 -4.95 -1.06
N PRO A 132 -5.25 -5.54 -0.01
CA PRO A 132 -6.62 -6.04 -0.12
C PRO A 132 -7.63 -4.91 -0.29
N VAL A 133 -8.77 -5.24 -0.90
CA VAL A 133 -9.98 -4.41 -0.74
C VAL A 133 -10.53 -4.64 0.66
N LEU A 134 -11.01 -3.60 1.33
CA LEU A 134 -11.67 -3.72 2.62
C LEU A 134 -13.12 -4.21 2.45
N ASP A 135 -13.40 -5.41 2.93
CA ASP A 135 -14.73 -6.00 3.03
C ASP A 135 -14.83 -6.95 4.23
N LYS A 136 -15.93 -7.70 4.36
CA LYS A 136 -16.16 -8.62 5.50
C LYS A 136 -15.11 -9.73 5.60
N THR A 137 -14.45 -10.09 4.50
CA THR A 137 -13.45 -11.15 4.43
C THR A 137 -12.04 -10.66 4.75
N THR A 138 -11.79 -9.35 4.70
CA THR A 138 -10.48 -8.73 4.93
C THR A 138 -10.44 -7.81 6.15
N TYR A 139 -11.57 -7.67 6.86
CA TYR A 139 -11.64 -6.91 8.10
C TYR A 139 -10.83 -7.61 9.20
N HIS A 140 -9.83 -6.93 9.76
CA HIS A 140 -8.86 -7.48 10.73
C HIS A 140 -8.04 -8.67 10.21
N LEU A 141 -7.91 -8.79 8.90
CA LEU A 141 -6.89 -9.64 8.29
C LEU A 141 -5.49 -9.17 8.70
#